data_AF-A0A7W9XGV4-F1
#
_entry.id   AF-A0A7W9XGV4-F1
#
_cell.length_a   1.000
_cell.length_b   1.000
_cell.length_c   1.000
_cell.angle_alpha   90.00
_cell.angle_beta   90.00
_cell.angle_gamma   90.00
#
_symmetry.space_group_name_H-M   'P 1'
#
loop_
_entity.id
_entity.type
_entity.pdbx_description
1 polymer ?
#
loop_
_entity_poly.entity_id
_entity_poly.type
_entity_poly.pdbx_seq_one_letter_code
_entity_poly.pdbx_strand_id
1 'polypeptide(L)'
;MSKLKHLLLITLFLQLIPDTYSSPAYPKRILATLTDSIDANKEVKQFNKKADAIIIIMETAAKSMSAEGVCMIAFIPTTTPERWISQMKVVGKMKTKDANLLGIVYTKASEMADTYKDSGSGVRPLLSGECGYKGGLIKPYKSGYIIAAFSGGSNAQDLAISKIGLSELEKGF
;
A
#
# COMPACT_ATOMS: atom_id res chain seq x y z
N MET A 1 -12.60 -24.14 15.77
CA MET A 1 -13.20 -23.66 17.04
C MET A 1 -13.15 -22.14 17.28
N SER A 2 -12.43 -21.31 16.51
CA SER A 2 -12.35 -19.85 16.81
C SER A 2 -13.43 -18.95 16.16
N LYS A 3 -13.98 -19.34 15.01
CA LYS A 3 -15.03 -18.56 14.30
C LYS A 3 -16.36 -18.49 15.07
N LEU A 4 -16.74 -19.59 15.74
CA LEU A 4 -17.99 -19.68 16.50
C LEU A 4 -17.98 -18.78 17.75
N LYS A 5 -16.81 -18.61 18.38
CA LYS A 5 -16.64 -17.72 19.55
C LYS A 5 -16.72 -16.24 19.18
N HIS A 6 -16.21 -15.86 18.00
CA HIS A 6 -16.34 -14.48 17.51
C HIS A 6 -17.78 -14.14 17.13
N LEU A 7 -18.50 -15.10 16.53
CA LEU A 7 -19.91 -14.91 16.19
C LEU A 7 -20.77 -14.71 17.44
N LEU A 8 -20.55 -15.51 18.49
CA LEU A 8 -21.26 -15.40 19.78
C LEU A 8 -20.99 -14.09 20.53
N LEU A 9 -19.77 -13.53 20.44
CA LEU A 9 -19.43 -12.27 21.11
C LEU A 9 -20.14 -11.06 20.46
N ILE A 10 -20.33 -11.11 19.13
CA ILE A 10 -21.00 -10.05 18.37
C ILE A 10 -22.51 -10.06 18.67
N THR A 11 -23.14 -11.23 18.78
CA THR A 11 -24.56 -11.33 19.14
C THR A 11 -24.85 -10.81 20.54
N LEU A 12 -23.94 -11.02 21.49
CA LEU A 12 -24.11 -10.59 22.88
C LEU A 12 -23.99 -9.07 23.06
N PHE A 13 -23.16 -8.41 22.24
CA PHE A 13 -23.00 -6.95 22.29
C PHE A 13 -24.19 -6.18 21.68
N LEU A 14 -24.93 -6.77 20.73
CA LEU A 14 -26.13 -6.14 20.17
C LEU A 14 -27.32 -6.11 21.14
N GLN A 15 -27.36 -6.98 22.14
CA GLN A 15 -28.47 -7.07 23.11
C GLN A 15 -28.37 -6.07 24.27
N LEU A 16 -27.25 -5.34 24.38
CA LEU A 16 -27.01 -4.36 25.45
C LEU A 16 -27.20 -2.91 25.00
N ILE A 17 -27.70 -2.69 23.79
CA ILE A 17 -27.99 -1.35 23.28
C ILE A 17 -29.41 -0.99 23.72
N PRO A 18 -29.62 0.09 24.51
CA PRO A 18 -30.95 0.53 24.89
C PRO A 18 -31.81 0.83 23.65
N ASP A 19 -33.08 0.40 23.69
CA ASP A 19 -34.05 0.41 22.57
C ASP A 19 -34.31 1.79 21.92
N THR A 20 -33.74 2.87 22.47
CA THR A 20 -33.94 4.25 22.02
C THR A 20 -33.15 4.64 20.76
N TYR A 21 -32.31 3.74 20.22
CA TYR A 21 -31.55 3.95 18.97
C TYR A 21 -31.92 2.95 17.86
N SER A 22 -33.21 2.63 17.73
CA SER A 22 -33.73 1.74 16.69
C SER A 22 -34.03 2.48 15.39
N SER A 23 -32.99 3.08 14.78
CA SER A 23 -33.00 3.33 13.33
C SER A 23 -32.42 2.10 12.63
N PRO A 24 -33.12 1.45 11.67
CA PRO A 24 -32.63 0.25 10.99
C PRO A 24 -31.32 0.47 10.20
N ALA A 25 -30.90 1.71 10.01
CA ALA A 25 -29.64 2.07 9.36
C ALA A 25 -28.40 1.95 10.28
N TYR A 26 -28.57 2.05 11.60
CA TYR A 26 -27.47 2.11 12.57
C TYR A 26 -26.71 0.78 12.76
N PRO A 27 -27.38 -0.35 13.05
CA PRO A 27 -26.69 -1.63 13.21
C PRO A 27 -26.04 -2.12 11.90
N LYS A 28 -26.62 -1.77 10.75
CA LYS A 28 -26.08 -2.12 9.43
C LYS A 28 -24.76 -1.40 9.12
N ARG A 29 -24.65 -0.13 9.52
CA ARG A 29 -23.41 0.67 9.35
C ARG A 29 -22.27 0.16 10.23
N ILE A 30 -22.55 -0.19 11.48
CA ILE A 30 -21.55 -0.76 12.40
C ILE A 30 -21.04 -2.11 11.87
N LEU A 31 -21.94 -2.99 11.41
CA LEU A 31 -21.54 -4.26 10.81
C LEU A 31 -20.65 -4.07 9.58
N ALA A 32 -20.99 -3.12 8.69
CA ALA A 32 -20.18 -2.83 7.51
C ALA A 32 -18.77 -2.38 7.91
N THR A 33 -18.65 -1.39 8.80
CA THR A 33 -17.35 -0.89 9.28
C THR A 33 -16.52 -1.96 9.99
N LEU A 34 -17.16 -2.85 10.77
CA LEU A 34 -16.46 -3.97 11.41
C LEU A 34 -15.95 -4.98 10.37
N THR A 35 -16.76 -5.32 9.37
CA THR A 35 -16.38 -6.26 8.30
C THR A 35 -15.20 -5.71 7.51
N ASP A 36 -15.28 -4.45 7.11
CA ASP A 36 -14.23 -3.69 6.43
C ASP A 36 -12.91 -3.68 7.23
N SER A 37 -12.97 -3.48 8.55
CA SER A 37 -11.79 -3.50 9.43
C SER A 37 -11.17 -4.90 9.57
N ILE A 38 -11.98 -5.97 9.52
CA ILE A 38 -11.52 -7.35 9.60
C ILE A 38 -10.81 -7.74 8.30
N ASP A 39 -11.37 -7.35 7.15
CA ASP A 39 -10.79 -7.62 5.83
C ASP A 39 -9.48 -6.87 5.64
N ALA A 40 -9.41 -5.58 6.02
CA ALA A 40 -8.17 -4.81 6.00
C ALA A 40 -7.07 -5.46 6.88
N ASN A 41 -7.40 -5.94 8.09
CA ASN A 41 -6.44 -6.64 8.95
C ASN A 41 -5.94 -7.95 8.34
N LYS A 42 -6.79 -8.67 7.61
CA LYS A 42 -6.40 -9.90 6.90
C LYS A 42 -5.47 -9.58 5.73
N GLU A 43 -5.77 -8.53 4.96
CA GLU A 43 -4.95 -8.10 3.83
C GLU A 43 -3.60 -7.55 4.28
N VAL A 44 -3.55 -6.79 5.37
CA VAL A 44 -2.28 -6.37 6.03
C VAL A 44 -1.40 -7.58 6.36
N LYS A 45 -2.00 -8.64 6.92
CA LYS A 45 -1.26 -9.89 7.22
C LYS A 45 -0.82 -10.61 5.94
N GLN A 46 -1.61 -10.59 4.88
CA GLN A 46 -1.24 -11.19 3.60
C GLN A 46 -0.10 -10.42 2.92
N PHE A 47 -0.17 -9.08 2.92
CA PHE A 47 0.90 -8.21 2.44
C PHE A 47 2.20 -8.53 3.16
N ASN A 48 2.23 -8.50 4.49
CA ASN A 48 3.44 -8.76 5.26
C ASN A 48 4.05 -10.15 4.98
N LYS A 49 3.23 -11.16 4.68
CA LYS A 49 3.72 -12.51 4.34
C LYS A 49 4.42 -12.60 2.98
N LYS A 50 4.06 -11.74 2.02
CA LYS A 50 4.57 -11.78 0.65
C LYS A 50 5.53 -10.66 0.31
N ALA A 51 5.52 -9.60 1.11
CA ALA A 51 6.25 -8.37 0.81
C ALA A 51 7.76 -8.63 0.65
N ASP A 52 8.37 -9.47 1.50
CA ASP A 52 9.78 -9.83 1.37
C ASP A 52 10.11 -10.50 0.02
N ALA A 53 9.27 -11.46 -0.42
CA ALA A 53 9.47 -12.16 -1.68
C ALA A 53 9.37 -11.22 -2.89
N ILE A 54 8.41 -10.29 -2.85
CA ILE A 54 8.20 -9.29 -3.91
C ILE A 54 9.37 -8.31 -3.95
N ILE A 55 9.86 -7.88 -2.79
CA ILE A 55 11.03 -7.02 -2.69
C ILE A 55 12.28 -7.71 -3.27
N ILE A 56 12.47 -9.01 -3.03
CA ILE A 56 13.56 -9.80 -3.63
C ILE A 56 13.42 -9.85 -5.16
N ILE A 57 12.20 -9.99 -5.70
CA ILE A 57 11.95 -9.97 -7.15
C ILE A 57 12.30 -8.60 -7.73
N MET A 58 11.89 -7.51 -7.09
CA MET A 58 12.24 -6.15 -7.51
C MET A 58 13.75 -5.90 -7.45
N GLU A 59 14.42 -6.36 -6.39
CA GLU A 59 15.87 -6.30 -6.26
C GLU A 59 16.57 -7.05 -7.40
N THR A 60 16.09 -8.25 -7.74
CA THR A 60 16.63 -9.06 -8.84
C THR A 60 16.45 -8.35 -10.19
N ALA A 61 15.29 -7.75 -10.43
CA ALA A 61 15.03 -6.96 -11.63
C ALA A 61 15.92 -5.70 -11.70
N ALA A 62 16.11 -5.01 -10.59
CA ALA A 62 17.01 -3.85 -10.54
C ALA A 62 18.45 -4.25 -10.91
N LYS A 63 18.95 -5.35 -10.32
CA LYS A 63 20.29 -5.88 -10.62
C LYS A 63 20.44 -6.30 -12.09
N SER A 64 19.44 -6.95 -12.69
CA SER A 64 19.50 -7.37 -14.10
C SER A 64 19.50 -6.19 -15.07
N MET A 65 18.97 -5.04 -14.64
CA MET A 65 18.98 -3.78 -15.39
C MET A 65 20.17 -2.87 -15.02
N SER A 66 21.13 -3.37 -14.21
CA SER A 66 22.26 -2.59 -13.68
C SER A 66 21.82 -1.29 -12.97
N ALA A 67 20.66 -1.33 -12.32
CA ALA A 67 20.13 -0.24 -11.52
C ALA A 67 20.45 -0.44 -10.04
N GLU A 68 20.92 0.62 -9.39
CA GLU A 68 21.13 0.68 -7.96
C GLU A 68 20.23 1.78 -7.37
N GLY A 69 19.63 1.54 -6.22
CA GLY A 69 18.71 2.48 -5.61
C GLY A 69 17.90 1.88 -4.47
N VAL A 70 16.65 2.28 -4.37
CA VAL A 70 15.71 1.78 -3.35
C VAL A 70 14.44 1.31 -4.04
N CYS A 71 14.04 0.05 -3.81
CA CYS A 71 12.69 -0.43 -4.11
C CYS A 71 11.81 -0.30 -2.87
N MET A 72 10.53 -0.02 -3.08
CA MET A 72 9.53 -0.13 -2.05
C MET A 72 8.21 -0.67 -2.59
N ILE A 73 7.43 -1.25 -1.69
CA ILE A 73 6.05 -1.60 -1.89
C ILE A 73 5.21 -1.12 -0.72
N ALA A 74 3.94 -0.81 -0.96
CA ALA A 74 3.00 -0.46 0.10
C ALA A 74 1.60 -0.97 -0.17
N PHE A 75 0.83 -1.09 0.90
CA PHE A 75 -0.61 -1.31 0.88
C PHE A 75 -1.30 -0.23 1.72
N ILE A 76 -2.32 0.41 1.13
CA ILE A 76 -3.12 1.49 1.71
C ILE A 76 -4.55 0.98 1.86
N PRO A 77 -4.99 0.59 3.07
CA PRO A 77 -6.39 0.24 3.31
C PRO A 77 -7.30 1.46 3.13
N THR A 78 -8.42 1.32 2.41
CA THR A 78 -9.42 2.40 2.26
C THR A 78 -10.23 2.63 3.54
N THR A 79 -10.17 1.70 4.49
CA THR A 79 -10.93 1.72 5.75
C THR A 79 -10.25 2.58 6.82
N THR A 80 -8.95 2.85 6.65
CA THR A 80 -8.12 3.74 7.48
C THR A 80 -7.13 4.48 6.57
N PRO A 81 -7.59 5.42 5.73
CA PRO A 81 -6.74 6.06 4.72
C PRO A 81 -5.57 6.86 5.34
N GLU A 82 -5.60 7.12 6.65
CA GLU A 82 -4.51 7.75 7.41
C GLU A 82 -3.35 6.79 7.73
N ARG A 83 -3.47 5.52 7.34
CA ARG A 83 -2.47 4.47 7.62
C ARG A 83 -2.16 3.70 6.35
N TRP A 84 -0.89 3.37 6.17
CA TRP A 84 -0.45 2.37 5.22
C TRP A 84 0.55 1.43 5.88
N ILE A 85 0.88 0.35 5.19
CA ILE A 85 2.03 -0.48 5.52
C ILE A 85 2.95 -0.50 4.31
N SER A 86 4.26 -0.47 4.55
CA SER A 86 5.25 -0.51 3.50
C SER A 86 6.44 -1.39 3.88
N GLN A 87 7.11 -1.89 2.85
CA GLN A 87 8.44 -2.48 2.96
C GLN A 87 9.33 -1.88 1.89
N MET A 88 10.62 -1.80 2.19
CA MET A 88 11.62 -1.28 1.26
C MET A 88 12.93 -2.05 1.38
N LYS A 89 13.73 -1.98 0.32
CA LYS A 89 15.08 -2.53 0.28
C LYS A 89 16.00 -1.62 -0.50
N VAL A 90 17.19 -1.42 0.04
CA VAL A 90 18.30 -0.79 -0.67
C VAL A 90 18.96 -1.82 -1.58
N VAL A 91 19.07 -1.47 -2.85
CA VAL A 91 19.77 -2.20 -3.89
C VAL A 91 21.06 -1.44 -4.22
N GLY A 92 22.20 -1.86 -3.68
CA GLY A 92 23.49 -1.18 -3.89
C GLY A 92 23.64 0.10 -3.08
N LYS A 93 22.87 1.17 -3.38
CA LYS A 93 23.00 2.48 -2.72
C LYS A 93 21.66 3.11 -2.34
N MET A 94 21.63 3.72 -1.15
CA MET A 94 20.46 4.44 -0.62
C MET A 94 20.43 5.91 -1.06
N LYS A 95 21.58 6.47 -1.44
CA LYS A 95 21.74 7.86 -1.88
C LYS A 95 22.87 7.98 -2.90
N THR A 96 22.84 9.06 -3.67
CA THR A 96 23.98 9.53 -4.48
C THR A 96 24.59 10.77 -3.84
N LYS A 97 25.55 11.42 -4.51
CA LYS A 97 26.07 12.73 -4.10
C LYS A 97 24.97 13.78 -4.04
N ASP A 98 24.01 13.72 -4.97
CA ASP A 98 23.04 14.79 -5.23
C ASP A 98 21.60 14.38 -4.91
N ALA A 99 21.34 13.13 -4.53
CA ALA A 99 19.99 12.62 -4.33
C ALA A 99 19.86 11.67 -3.13
N ASN A 100 18.83 11.88 -2.31
CA ASN A 100 18.37 10.93 -1.31
C ASN A 100 17.34 9.98 -1.94
N LEU A 101 17.77 8.82 -2.46
CA LEU A 101 16.91 7.90 -3.20
C LEU A 101 15.81 7.29 -2.31
N LEU A 102 16.12 7.06 -1.02
CA LEU A 102 15.11 6.65 -0.03
C LEU A 102 14.03 7.72 0.13
N GLY A 103 14.43 8.99 0.29
CA GLY A 103 13.47 10.10 0.41
C GLY A 103 12.62 10.24 -0.86
N ILE A 104 13.25 10.13 -2.03
CA ILE A 104 12.58 10.22 -3.32
C ILE A 104 11.56 9.10 -3.50
N VAL A 105 11.90 7.85 -3.19
CA VAL A 105 10.96 6.73 -3.40
C VAL A 105 9.71 6.85 -2.52
N TYR A 106 9.88 7.31 -1.26
CA TYR A 106 8.74 7.57 -0.37
C TYR A 106 7.91 8.77 -0.81
N THR A 107 8.55 9.78 -1.38
CA THR A 107 7.87 10.94 -1.96
C THR A 107 7.03 10.56 -3.18
N LYS A 108 7.55 9.70 -4.06
CA LYS A 108 6.76 9.10 -5.15
C LYS A 108 5.53 8.39 -4.57
N ALA A 109 5.71 7.59 -3.52
CA ALA A 109 4.62 6.86 -2.88
C ALA A 109 3.58 7.78 -2.22
N SER A 110 4.00 8.87 -1.57
CA SER A 110 3.07 9.83 -0.96
C SER A 110 2.23 10.55 -2.01
N GLU A 111 2.84 10.98 -3.12
CA GLU A 111 2.11 11.58 -4.25
C GLU A 111 1.02 10.61 -4.77
N MET A 112 1.38 9.32 -4.93
CA MET A 112 0.43 8.30 -5.40
C MET A 112 -0.69 8.03 -4.39
N ALA A 113 -0.38 8.01 -3.10
CA ALA A 113 -1.36 7.79 -2.04
C ALA A 113 -2.40 8.92 -1.94
N ASP A 114 -1.99 10.15 -2.23
CA ASP A 114 -2.87 11.33 -2.24
C ASP A 114 -3.68 11.42 -3.54
N THR A 115 -3.04 11.21 -4.69
CA THR A 115 -3.67 11.44 -5.99
C THR A 115 -4.42 10.23 -6.56
N TYR A 116 -4.12 9.02 -6.06
CA TYR A 116 -4.54 7.75 -6.65
C TYR A 116 -4.15 7.61 -8.14
N LYS A 117 -3.05 8.24 -8.53
CA LYS A 117 -2.42 8.18 -9.86
C LYS A 117 -0.97 7.81 -9.72
N ASP A 118 -0.39 7.25 -10.78
CA ASP A 118 1.04 6.91 -10.82
C ASP A 118 1.93 8.14 -10.54
N SER A 119 3.14 7.92 -10.03
CA SER A 119 4.01 9.01 -9.60
C SER A 119 4.44 9.88 -10.79
N GLY A 120 4.54 11.20 -10.58
CA GLY A 120 4.84 12.15 -11.64
C GLY A 120 3.74 12.24 -12.72
N SER A 121 2.48 12.00 -12.33
CA SER A 121 1.33 12.07 -13.25
C SER A 121 0.97 13.49 -13.66
N GLY A 122 1.32 14.49 -12.84
CA GLY A 122 1.03 15.90 -13.10
C GLY A 122 -0.45 16.27 -13.00
N VAL A 123 -1.28 15.44 -12.35
CA VAL A 123 -2.72 15.72 -12.17
C VAL A 123 -3.01 16.88 -11.22
N ARG A 124 -2.02 17.28 -10.41
CA ARG A 124 -2.02 18.50 -9.60
C ARG A 124 -0.60 19.08 -9.50
N PRO A 125 -0.45 20.36 -9.09
CA PRO A 125 0.86 20.92 -8.75
C PRO A 125 1.58 20.12 -7.65
N LEU A 126 2.91 20.16 -7.65
CA LEU A 126 3.73 19.51 -6.63
C LEU A 126 3.53 20.17 -5.26
N LEU A 127 3.40 19.35 -4.22
CA LEU A 127 3.43 19.80 -2.83
C LEU A 127 4.87 19.91 -2.32
N SER A 128 5.07 20.67 -1.24
CA SER A 128 6.38 20.74 -0.58
C SER A 128 6.86 19.35 -0.16
N GLY A 129 8.06 18.99 -0.60
CA GLY A 129 8.62 17.65 -0.40
C GLY A 129 8.44 16.73 -1.61
N GLU A 130 7.62 17.09 -2.59
CA GLU A 130 7.44 16.32 -3.83
C GLU A 130 8.46 16.63 -4.92
N CYS A 131 8.83 15.61 -5.71
CA CYS A 131 9.81 15.74 -6.78
C CYS A 131 9.21 15.68 -8.20
N GLY A 132 7.97 15.19 -8.36
CA GLY A 132 7.34 14.99 -9.67
C GLY A 132 7.99 13.91 -10.54
N TYR A 133 8.76 13.01 -9.93
CA TYR A 133 9.49 11.96 -10.66
C TYR A 133 8.60 10.75 -10.96
N LYS A 134 8.74 10.23 -12.18
CA LYS A 134 8.11 8.97 -12.61
C LYS A 134 8.83 7.76 -12.02
N GLY A 135 8.17 6.61 -12.08
CA GLY A 135 8.76 5.33 -11.67
C GLY A 135 8.18 4.73 -10.39
N GLY A 136 7.03 5.20 -9.95
CA GLY A 136 6.12 4.47 -9.07
C GLY A 136 4.80 4.20 -9.78
N LEU A 137 4.14 3.12 -9.39
CA LEU A 137 2.82 2.72 -9.87
C LEU A 137 1.89 2.46 -8.69
N ILE A 138 0.61 2.82 -8.87
CA ILE A 138 -0.46 2.54 -7.91
C ILE A 138 -1.63 1.85 -8.60
N LYS A 139 -2.25 0.89 -7.91
CA LYS A 139 -3.48 0.27 -8.38
C LYS A 139 -4.47 0.03 -7.25
N PRO A 140 -5.79 0.14 -7.53
CA PRO A 140 -6.81 -0.33 -6.59
C PRO A 140 -6.67 -1.84 -6.40
N TYR A 141 -6.89 -2.29 -5.17
CA TYR A 141 -6.77 -3.69 -4.80
C TYR A 141 -7.70 -4.02 -3.63
N LYS A 142 -8.73 -4.85 -3.87
CA LYS A 142 -9.74 -5.28 -2.88
C LYS A 142 -10.18 -4.14 -1.94
N SER A 143 -9.72 -4.14 -0.68
CA SER A 143 -10.08 -3.15 0.35
C SER A 143 -9.13 -1.95 0.43
N GLY A 144 -8.39 -1.66 -0.64
CA GLY A 144 -7.35 -0.62 -0.60
C GLY A 144 -6.68 -0.34 -1.93
N TYR A 145 -5.44 0.12 -1.84
CA TYR A 145 -4.53 0.36 -2.96
C TYR A 145 -3.18 -0.29 -2.68
N ILE A 146 -2.53 -0.74 -3.74
CA ILE A 146 -1.17 -1.25 -3.70
C ILE A 146 -0.26 -0.33 -4.48
N ILE A 147 0.93 -0.12 -3.95
CA ILE A 147 1.98 0.71 -4.55
C ILE A 147 3.22 -0.14 -4.75
N ALA A 148 3.88 0.05 -5.88
CA ALA A 148 5.26 -0.36 -6.08
C ALA A 148 6.04 0.83 -6.66
N ALA A 149 7.22 1.11 -6.12
CA ALA A 149 8.07 2.19 -6.60
C ALA A 149 9.54 1.80 -6.53
N PHE A 150 10.33 2.36 -7.45
CA PHE A 150 11.78 2.30 -7.42
C PHE A 150 12.36 3.71 -7.63
N SER A 151 13.53 3.97 -7.05
CA SER A 151 14.30 5.17 -7.32
C SER A 151 15.78 4.86 -7.35
N GLY A 152 16.43 5.19 -8.47
CA GLY A 152 17.89 5.13 -8.61
C GLY A 152 18.39 4.87 -10.03
N GLY A 153 17.52 4.42 -10.94
CA GLY A 153 17.80 4.32 -12.36
C GLY A 153 17.23 5.50 -13.15
N SER A 154 17.17 5.33 -14.47
CA SER A 154 16.36 6.19 -15.33
C SER A 154 14.87 6.01 -15.05
N ASN A 155 14.04 7.00 -15.40
CA ASN A 155 12.57 6.90 -15.26
C ASN A 155 11.99 5.62 -15.87
N ALA A 156 12.54 5.16 -16.99
CA ALA A 156 12.11 3.93 -17.66
C ALA A 156 12.48 2.67 -16.86
N GLN A 157 13.70 2.61 -16.30
CA GLN A 157 14.12 1.51 -15.43
C GLN A 157 13.29 1.49 -14.14
N ASP A 158 13.15 2.64 -13.48
CA ASP A 158 12.35 2.77 -12.26
C ASP A 158 10.91 2.26 -12.48
N LEU A 159 10.30 2.64 -13.61
CA LEU A 159 8.96 2.19 -13.99
C LEU A 159 8.89 0.69 -14.29
N ALA A 160 9.88 0.15 -15.01
CA ALA A 160 9.93 -1.27 -15.34
C ALA A 160 10.06 -2.15 -14.10
N ILE A 161 10.93 -1.79 -13.16
CA ILE A 161 11.12 -2.49 -11.87
C ILE A 161 9.84 -2.42 -11.05
N SER A 162 9.21 -1.25 -10.98
CA SER A 162 7.95 -1.05 -10.26
C SER A 162 6.80 -1.85 -10.85
N LYS A 163 6.72 -1.95 -12.18
CA LYS A 163 5.71 -2.78 -12.87
C LYS A 163 5.84 -4.26 -12.54
N ILE A 164 7.06 -4.77 -12.39
CA ILE A 164 7.31 -6.15 -11.96
C ILE A 164 6.81 -6.35 -10.53
N GLY A 165 7.22 -5.47 -9.60
CA GLY A 165 6.77 -5.54 -8.21
C GLY A 165 5.24 -5.47 -8.07
N LEU A 166 4.61 -4.54 -8.78
CA LEU A 166 3.16 -4.39 -8.79
C LEU A 166 2.44 -5.62 -9.35
N SER A 167 2.95 -6.20 -10.44
CA SER A 167 2.35 -7.41 -11.03
C SER A 167 2.40 -8.59 -10.06
N GLU A 168 3.45 -8.72 -9.26
CA GLU A 168 3.55 -9.75 -8.22
C GLU A 168 2.66 -9.46 -7.01
N LEU A 169 2.50 -8.18 -6.63
CA LEU A 169 1.50 -7.77 -5.64
C LEU A 169 0.09 -8.16 -6.12
N GLU A 170 -0.27 -7.88 -7.38
CA GLU A 170 -1.60 -8.21 -7.93
C GLU A 170 -1.92 -9.71 -7.90
N LYS A 171 -0.95 -10.57 -8.21
CA LYS A 171 -1.07 -12.04 -8.08
C LYS A 171 -1.12 -12.49 -6.62
N GLY A 172 -0.75 -11.59 -5.71
CA GLY A 172 -0.20 -11.90 -4.40
C GLY A 172 -1.18 -11.91 -3.25
N PHE A 173 -2.29 -11.19 -3.29
CA PHE A 173 -3.24 -11.23 -2.17
C PHE A 173 -4.52 -12.00 -2.46
#